data_AF-A0A3P7KT33-F1
#
_entry.id   AF-A0A3P7KT33-F1
#
_cell.length_a   1.000
_cell.length_b   1.000
_cell.length_c   1.000
_cell.angle_alpha   90.00
_cell.angle_beta   90.00
_cell.angle_gamma   90.00
#
_symmetry.space_group_name_H-M   'P 1'
#
loop_
_entity.id
_entity.type
_entity.pdbx_description
1 polymer ?
#
loop_
_entity_poly.entity_id
_entity_poly.type
_entity_poly.pdbx_seq_one_letter_code
_entity_poly.pdbx_strand_id
1 'polypeptide(L)'
;VDRKDYTLLARFSLSVHNNFHQKDFRARSLFIISYDHMLQVDTDQENSFQVIVARGDNATFVMYLFEQIESDSGLSGFSSGIEFFELPFEMLANQSNIGEQGKWLFRVDGVLPLHCPAGTLDPPLCQKECAAGMWGFRCENKCHCRNNIPCDFATGFCSNAQCAEGWMGVNCFEG
;
A
#
# COMPACT_ATOMS: atom_id res chain seq x y z
N VAL A 1 23.70 17.34 2.53
CA VAL A 1 22.42 16.60 2.45
C VAL A 1 21.47 17.28 3.42
N ASP A 2 20.35 17.83 2.93
CA ASP A 2 19.52 18.78 3.66
C ASP A 2 18.66 18.06 4.72
N ARG A 3 18.39 18.71 5.86
CA ARG A 3 17.58 18.17 6.96
C ARG A 3 16.15 17.85 6.49
N LYS A 4 15.66 18.55 5.46
CA LYS A 4 14.37 18.27 4.80
C LYS A 4 14.36 16.94 4.03
N ASP A 5 15.46 16.55 3.39
CA ASP A 5 15.55 15.28 2.64
C ASP A 5 15.35 14.06 3.57
N TYR A 6 15.95 14.12 4.78
CA TYR A 6 15.71 13.14 5.83
C TYR A 6 14.24 13.06 6.24
N THR A 7 13.49 14.17 6.19
CA THR A 7 12.07 14.15 6.55
C THR A 7 11.19 13.47 5.50
N LEU A 8 11.47 13.64 4.20
CA LEU A 8 10.66 13.02 3.16
C LEU A 8 10.88 11.51 3.09
N LEU A 9 12.13 11.05 3.12
CA LEU A 9 12.47 9.62 3.15
C LEU A 9 11.88 8.95 4.39
N ALA A 10 11.99 9.58 5.56
CA ALA A 10 11.41 9.05 6.80
C ALA A 10 9.89 9.00 6.76
N ARG A 11 9.22 10.05 6.25
CA ARG A 11 7.75 10.08 6.09
C ARG A 11 7.25 8.98 5.17
N PHE A 12 7.90 8.79 4.03
CA PHE A 12 7.53 7.72 3.11
C PHE A 12 7.74 6.33 3.75
N SER A 13 8.89 6.15 4.42
CA SER A 13 9.17 4.90 5.15
C SER A 13 8.11 4.61 6.21
N LEU A 14 7.67 5.63 6.95
CA LEU A 14 6.61 5.51 7.94
C LEU A 14 5.25 5.18 7.31
N SER A 15 4.93 5.77 6.15
CA SER A 15 3.69 5.43 5.42
C SER A 15 3.67 3.95 5.01
N VAL A 16 4.79 3.42 4.49
CA VAL A 16 4.90 1.99 4.18
C VAL A 16 4.84 1.13 5.44
N HIS A 17 5.51 1.54 6.52
CA HIS A 17 5.45 0.83 7.81
C HIS A 17 4.03 0.70 8.34
N ASN A 18 3.27 1.79 8.35
CA ASN A 18 1.93 1.84 8.91
C ASN A 18 0.90 1.14 8.02
N ASN A 19 1.01 1.32 6.71
CA ASN A 19 -0.01 0.84 5.77
C ASN A 19 0.26 -0.57 5.24
N PHE A 20 1.52 -1.02 5.15
CA PHE A 20 1.88 -2.34 4.62
C PHE A 20 2.51 -3.27 5.66
N HIS A 21 2.66 -2.80 6.91
CA HIS A 21 3.30 -3.53 8.01
C HIS A 21 4.74 -4.00 7.71
N GLN A 22 5.41 -3.38 6.73
CA GLN A 22 6.79 -3.67 6.37
C GLN A 22 7.77 -2.85 7.22
N LYS A 23 8.04 -3.32 8.44
CA LYS A 23 8.86 -2.59 9.42
C LYS A 23 10.32 -2.37 9.02
N ASP A 24 10.83 -3.25 8.17
CA ASP A 24 12.22 -3.18 7.71
C ASP A 24 12.40 -2.29 6.47
N PHE A 25 11.30 -1.81 5.88
CA PHE A 25 11.37 -0.93 4.73
C PHE A 25 11.95 0.44 5.13
N ARG A 26 12.96 0.86 4.39
CA ARG A 26 13.53 2.21 4.47
C ARG A 26 13.69 2.76 3.08
N ALA A 27 13.03 3.89 2.81
CA ALA A 27 13.22 4.62 1.56
C ALA A 27 14.67 5.13 1.50
N ARG A 28 15.34 4.86 0.37
CA ARG A 28 16.71 5.31 0.08
C ARG A 28 16.74 6.47 -0.89
N SER A 29 15.79 6.50 -1.81
CA SER A 29 15.61 7.60 -2.76
C SER A 29 14.15 7.76 -3.10
N LEU A 30 13.73 9.01 -3.31
CA LEU A 30 12.42 9.35 -3.85
C LEU A 30 12.64 10.03 -5.21
N PHE A 31 11.89 9.60 -6.22
CA PHE A 31 11.73 10.32 -7.47
C PHE A 31 10.31 10.91 -7.49
N ILE A 32 10.20 12.22 -7.37
CA ILE A 32 8.93 12.93 -7.26
C ILE A 32 8.66 13.62 -8.59
N ILE A 33 7.55 13.26 -9.23
CA ILE A 33 7.04 13.87 -10.45
C ILE A 33 5.84 14.70 -10.04
N SER A 34 5.87 15.99 -10.33
CA SER A 34 4.75 16.91 -10.04
C SER A 34 4.13 17.35 -11.35
N TYR A 35 2.82 17.15 -11.45
CA TYR A 35 1.98 17.64 -12.52
C TYR A 35 1.18 18.81 -11.96
N ASP A 36 1.33 19.96 -12.58
CA ASP A 36 0.82 21.24 -12.07
C ASP A 36 0.00 21.92 -13.17
N HIS A 37 -1.24 22.28 -12.86
CA HIS A 37 -2.19 22.94 -13.77
C HIS A 37 -2.31 22.19 -15.12
N MET A 38 -2.47 20.86 -15.07
CA MET A 38 -2.64 20.05 -16.28
C MET A 38 -4.04 20.23 -16.84
N LEU A 39 -4.14 20.89 -17.99
CA LEU A 39 -5.39 21.09 -18.71
C LEU A 39 -5.93 19.76 -19.25
N GLN A 40 -7.20 19.49 -18.96
CA GLN A 40 -7.92 18.38 -19.57
C GLN A 40 -8.33 18.74 -21.00
N VAL A 41 -8.29 17.75 -21.90
CA VAL A 41 -8.63 17.94 -23.31
C VAL A 41 -10.10 18.33 -23.44
N ASP A 42 -10.37 19.37 -24.24
CA ASP A 42 -11.71 19.90 -24.55
C ASP A 42 -12.48 20.46 -23.33
N THR A 43 -11.80 20.77 -22.23
CA THR A 43 -12.39 21.43 -21.06
C THR A 43 -11.50 22.59 -20.55
N ASP A 44 -12.06 23.46 -19.72
CA ASP A 44 -11.30 24.48 -18.96
C ASP A 44 -10.83 23.94 -17.60
N GLN A 45 -10.90 22.62 -17.38
CA GLN A 45 -10.55 22.00 -16.11
C GLN A 45 -9.05 21.75 -16.01
N GLU A 46 -8.50 22.03 -14.83
CA GLU A 46 -7.09 21.82 -14.51
C GLU A 46 -6.94 20.80 -13.39
N ASN A 47 -5.91 19.98 -13.52
CA ASN A 47 -5.63 18.88 -12.61
C ASN A 47 -4.21 19.00 -12.07
N SER A 48 -4.05 18.84 -10.76
CA SER A 48 -2.75 18.86 -10.10
C SER A 48 -2.58 17.61 -9.23
N PHE A 49 -1.48 16.90 -9.45
CA PHE A 49 -1.17 15.67 -8.72
C PHE A 49 0.32 15.38 -8.71
N GLN A 50 0.73 14.51 -7.79
CA GLN A 50 2.12 14.05 -7.70
C GLN A 50 2.20 12.53 -7.79
N VAL A 51 3.27 12.05 -8.41
CA VAL A 51 3.65 10.63 -8.40
C VAL A 51 5.02 10.51 -7.76
N ILE A 52 5.12 9.69 -6.72
CA ILE A 52 6.34 9.49 -5.95
C ILE A 52 6.77 8.04 -6.13
N VAL A 53 7.91 7.81 -6.78
CA VAL A 53 8.56 6.50 -6.82
C VAL A 53 9.59 6.42 -5.71
N ALA A 54 9.36 5.54 -4.74
CA ALA A 54 10.26 5.32 -3.61
C ALA A 54 11.00 3.99 -3.76
N ARG A 55 12.31 4.06 -3.92
CA ARG A 55 13.18 2.88 -3.88
C ARG A 55 13.67 2.70 -2.45
N GLY A 56 13.39 1.55 -1.86
CA GLY A 56 13.92 1.15 -0.55
C GLY A 56 15.01 0.09 -0.63
N ASP A 57 15.33 -0.48 0.52
CA ASP A 57 16.33 -1.56 0.65
C ASP A 57 15.87 -2.88 0.02
N ASN A 58 14.59 -3.22 0.17
CA ASN A 58 14.04 -4.54 -0.20
C ASN A 58 12.73 -4.46 -0.99
N ALA A 59 12.26 -3.25 -1.32
CA ALA A 59 11.03 -3.04 -2.06
C ALA A 59 11.06 -1.70 -2.82
N THR A 60 10.22 -1.58 -3.85
CA THR A 60 9.95 -0.31 -4.53
C THR A 60 8.46 -0.02 -4.46
N PHE A 61 8.13 1.19 -4.05
CA PHE A 61 6.76 1.66 -3.94
C PHE A 61 6.51 2.83 -4.86
N VAL A 62 5.27 2.98 -5.29
CA VAL A 62 4.76 4.17 -5.96
C VAL A 62 3.62 4.74 -5.12
N MET A 63 3.62 6.05 -4.93
CA MET A 63 2.53 6.77 -4.30
C MET A 63 1.96 7.80 -5.26
N TYR A 64 0.65 7.80 -5.45
CA TYR A 64 -0.08 8.88 -6.11
C TYR A 64 -0.69 9.79 -5.06
N LEU A 65 -0.58 11.09 -5.27
CA LEU A 65 -1.21 12.13 -4.47
C LEU A 65 -2.10 12.96 -5.41
N PHE A 66 -3.37 12.58 -5.48
CA PHE A 66 -4.42 13.29 -6.20
C PHE A 66 -5.08 14.26 -5.24
N GLU A 67 -4.74 15.55 -5.33
CA GLU A 67 -5.31 16.58 -4.47
C GLU A 67 -6.54 17.21 -5.12
N GLN A 68 -6.36 17.82 -6.29
CA GLN A 68 -7.43 18.43 -7.08
C GLN A 68 -7.48 17.73 -8.42
N ILE A 69 -8.38 16.74 -8.50
CA ILE A 69 -8.73 16.08 -9.75
C ILE A 69 -10.20 16.33 -10.03
N GLU A 70 -10.46 17.17 -11.03
CA GLU A 70 -11.78 17.38 -11.62
C GLU A 70 -11.72 16.80 -13.04
N SER A 71 -11.75 15.47 -13.12
CA SER A 71 -11.61 14.75 -14.37
C SER A 71 -12.89 13.97 -14.66
N ASP A 72 -13.44 14.19 -15.85
CA ASP A 72 -14.55 13.41 -16.41
C ASP A 72 -14.07 12.24 -17.30
N SER A 73 -12.76 12.16 -17.51
CA SER A 73 -12.08 11.14 -18.31
C SER A 73 -10.60 11.09 -17.93
N GLY A 74 -9.90 9.99 -18.20
CA GLY A 74 -8.47 9.90 -17.96
C GLY A 74 -8.06 8.50 -17.51
N LEU A 75 -6.80 8.16 -17.80
CA LEU A 75 -6.21 6.88 -17.40
C LEU A 75 -5.06 7.18 -16.45
N SER A 76 -5.20 6.75 -15.20
CA SER A 76 -4.10 6.73 -14.23
C SER A 76 -3.71 5.28 -13.98
N GLY A 77 -2.43 5.02 -13.75
CA GLY A 77 -1.98 3.65 -13.62
C GLY A 77 -0.48 3.49 -13.71
N PHE A 78 -0.05 2.23 -13.65
CA PHE A 78 1.34 1.85 -13.87
C PHE A 78 1.40 0.50 -14.57
N SER A 79 2.51 0.24 -15.27
CA SER A 79 2.76 -1.06 -15.89
C SER A 79 4.02 -1.68 -15.33
N SER A 80 3.95 -2.99 -15.06
CA SER A 80 5.13 -3.81 -14.71
C SER A 80 5.86 -4.36 -15.94
N GLY A 81 5.41 -4.01 -17.15
CA GLY A 81 5.86 -4.59 -18.42
C GLY A 81 5.22 -5.94 -18.76
N ILE A 82 4.55 -6.59 -17.80
CA ILE A 82 3.77 -7.82 -18.00
C ILE A 82 2.27 -7.51 -17.92
N GLU A 83 1.88 -6.67 -16.97
CA GLU A 83 0.50 -6.22 -16.79
C GLU A 83 0.44 -4.69 -16.75
N PHE A 84 -0.70 -4.16 -17.16
CA PHE A 84 -1.07 -2.77 -16.96
C PHE A 84 -2.11 -2.72 -15.85
N PHE A 85 -1.87 -1.89 -14.85
CA PHE A 85 -2.83 -1.58 -13.82
C PHE A 85 -3.41 -0.19 -14.06
N GLU A 86 -4.73 -0.12 -14.10
CA GLU A 86 -5.51 1.10 -14.29
C GLU A 86 -6.28 1.43 -13.02
N LEU A 87 -6.21 2.70 -12.61
CA LEU A 87 -7.08 3.30 -11.60
C LEU A 87 -8.16 4.12 -12.31
N PRO A 88 -9.45 3.75 -12.14
CA PRO A 88 -10.54 4.51 -12.69
C PRO A 88 -10.54 5.96 -12.19
N PHE A 89 -10.81 6.91 -13.09
CA PHE A 89 -10.69 8.33 -12.79
C PHE A 89 -11.64 8.80 -11.68
N GLU A 90 -12.81 8.16 -11.56
CA GLU A 90 -13.87 8.47 -10.59
C GLU A 90 -13.41 8.27 -9.14
N MET A 91 -12.36 7.48 -8.96
CA MET A 91 -11.86 7.07 -7.65
C MET A 91 -10.63 7.88 -7.23
N LEU A 92 -9.93 8.55 -8.14
CA LEU A 92 -8.58 9.08 -7.92
C LEU A 92 -8.48 9.99 -6.70
N ALA A 93 -9.34 11.01 -6.61
CA ALA A 93 -9.32 11.98 -5.51
C ALA A 93 -10.13 11.54 -4.28
N ASN A 94 -11.20 10.75 -4.48
CA ASN A 94 -12.19 10.48 -3.44
C ASN A 94 -12.02 9.12 -2.73
N GLN A 95 -11.20 8.22 -3.28
CA GLN A 95 -10.96 6.88 -2.75
C GLN A 95 -9.48 6.67 -2.45
N SER A 96 -9.15 5.53 -1.83
CA SER A 96 -7.80 5.17 -1.44
C SER A 96 -7.71 3.69 -1.08
N ASN A 97 -6.54 3.09 -1.31
CA ASN A 97 -6.21 1.74 -0.82
C ASN A 97 -5.54 1.73 0.57
N ILE A 98 -5.25 2.91 1.12
CA ILE A 98 -4.65 3.10 2.45
C ILE A 98 -5.54 3.94 3.38
N GLY A 99 -6.78 4.20 2.98
CA GLY A 99 -7.77 4.93 3.79
C GLY A 99 -7.56 6.45 3.86
N GLU A 100 -6.65 7.01 3.06
CA GLU A 100 -6.41 8.45 2.97
C GLU A 100 -6.86 8.95 1.59
N GLN A 101 -8.00 9.65 1.52
CA GLN A 101 -8.58 10.14 0.26
C GLN A 101 -7.53 10.79 -0.65
N GLY A 102 -7.54 10.43 -1.94
CA GLY A 102 -6.60 10.98 -2.91
C GLY A 102 -5.22 10.34 -2.88
N LYS A 103 -4.92 9.52 -1.87
CA LYS A 103 -3.61 8.88 -1.72
C LYS A 103 -3.71 7.41 -2.06
N TRP A 104 -2.85 6.99 -2.98
CA TRP A 104 -2.76 5.59 -3.37
C TRP A 104 -1.32 5.13 -3.25
N LEU A 105 -1.08 3.99 -2.61
CA LEU A 105 0.26 3.46 -2.35
C LEU A 105 0.36 2.02 -2.82
N PHE A 106 1.24 1.74 -3.78
CA PHE A 106 1.40 0.42 -4.38
C PHE A 106 2.83 -0.05 -4.32
N ARG A 107 3.03 -1.35 -4.09
CA ARG A 107 4.32 -2.00 -4.28
C ARG A 107 4.47 -2.40 -5.75
N VAL A 108 5.55 -1.97 -6.41
CA VAL A 108 5.72 -2.07 -7.87
C VAL A 108 6.92 -2.90 -8.33
N ASP A 109 7.68 -3.48 -7.40
CA ASP A 109 8.82 -4.38 -7.69
C ASP A 109 8.43 -5.87 -7.72
N GLY A 110 7.15 -6.21 -7.55
CA GLY A 110 6.64 -7.59 -7.57
C GLY A 110 6.27 -8.08 -8.98
N VAL A 111 6.21 -9.40 -9.14
CA VAL A 111 5.76 -10.06 -10.39
C VAL A 111 4.29 -9.76 -10.69
N LEU A 112 3.48 -9.57 -9.63
CA LEU A 112 2.09 -9.16 -9.73
C LEU A 112 1.96 -7.75 -9.13
N PRO A 113 1.54 -6.75 -9.93
CA PRO A 113 1.63 -5.33 -9.57
C PRO A 113 0.62 -4.88 -8.52
N LEU A 114 -0.43 -5.67 -8.27
CA LEU A 114 -1.58 -5.23 -7.48
C LEU A 114 -1.84 -6.13 -6.28
N HIS A 115 -1.07 -5.90 -5.21
CA HIS A 115 -1.35 -6.49 -3.90
C HIS A 115 -1.82 -5.42 -2.93
N CYS A 116 -2.88 -5.77 -2.20
CA CYS A 116 -3.28 -5.04 -1.03
C CYS A 116 -2.24 -5.16 0.09
N PRO A 117 -2.24 -4.22 1.05
CA PRO A 117 -1.61 -4.43 2.34
C PRO A 117 -1.84 -5.82 2.93
N ALA A 118 -0.88 -6.29 3.73
CA ALA A 118 -1.04 -7.53 4.47
C ALA A 118 -2.35 -7.46 5.27
N GLY A 119 -3.19 -8.49 5.14
CA GLY A 119 -4.44 -8.58 5.85
C GLY A 119 -5.68 -8.06 5.14
N THR A 120 -5.53 -7.44 3.96
CA THR A 120 -6.66 -6.97 3.14
C THR A 120 -6.64 -7.56 1.72
N LEU A 121 -7.81 -7.52 1.09
CA LEU A 121 -8.17 -8.16 -0.17
C LEU A 121 -9.02 -7.21 -1.03
N ASP A 122 -9.28 -7.65 -2.25
CA ASP A 122 -10.11 -6.97 -3.26
C ASP A 122 -9.51 -5.62 -3.69
N PRO A 123 -8.38 -5.66 -4.42
CA PRO A 123 -7.82 -4.45 -5.01
C PRO A 123 -8.79 -3.87 -6.07
N PRO A 124 -8.69 -2.56 -6.39
CA PRO A 124 -7.65 -1.64 -5.94
C PRO A 124 -7.91 -1.04 -4.55
N LEU A 125 -9.12 -1.17 -4.01
CA LEU A 125 -9.54 -0.49 -2.77
C LEU A 125 -9.05 -1.16 -1.49
N CYS A 126 -8.80 -2.47 -1.51
CA CYS A 126 -8.25 -3.17 -0.34
C CYS A 126 -9.14 -3.08 0.91
N GLN A 127 -10.46 -3.07 0.72
CA GLN A 127 -11.45 -2.86 1.78
C GLN A 127 -11.89 -4.13 2.49
N LYS A 128 -11.62 -5.30 1.91
CA LYS A 128 -12.03 -6.58 2.49
C LYS A 128 -10.92 -7.13 3.38
N GLU A 129 -11.19 -7.33 4.66
CA GLU A 129 -10.25 -7.98 5.57
C GLU A 129 -10.14 -9.49 5.31
N CYS A 130 -9.03 -10.10 5.74
CA CYS A 130 -8.90 -11.55 5.77
C CYS A 130 -10.01 -12.20 6.60
N ALA A 131 -10.40 -13.41 6.19
CA ALA A 131 -11.28 -14.24 7.02
C ALA A 131 -10.63 -14.53 8.38
N ALA A 132 -11.46 -14.61 9.43
CA ALA A 132 -10.98 -14.94 10.77
C ALA A 132 -10.16 -16.24 10.77
N GLY A 133 -8.96 -16.19 11.35
CA GLY A 133 -8.03 -17.33 11.32
C GLY A 133 -7.03 -17.31 10.16
N MET A 134 -7.06 -16.30 9.30
CA MET A 134 -6.07 -16.09 8.23
C MET A 134 -5.40 -14.71 8.37
N TRP A 135 -4.17 -14.60 7.91
CA TRP A 135 -3.41 -13.35 8.00
C TRP A 135 -2.33 -13.22 6.92
N GLY A 136 -1.73 -12.02 6.86
CA GLY A 136 -0.57 -11.73 6.02
C GLY A 136 -0.93 -11.33 4.60
N PHE A 137 0.08 -11.30 3.72
CA PHE A 137 -0.14 -11.00 2.30
C PHE A 137 -1.09 -12.03 1.68
N ARG A 138 -2.13 -11.54 0.99
CA ARG A 138 -3.17 -12.35 0.34
C ARG A 138 -3.90 -13.33 1.26
N CYS A 139 -3.80 -13.14 2.58
CA CYS A 139 -4.38 -14.05 3.57
C CYS A 139 -3.90 -15.50 3.42
N GLU A 140 -2.66 -15.73 2.97
CA GLU A 140 -2.15 -17.08 2.71
C GLU A 140 -1.71 -17.81 4.00
N ASN A 141 -1.48 -17.08 5.10
CA ASN A 141 -1.05 -17.67 6.36
C ASN A 141 -2.24 -18.02 7.26
N LYS A 142 -2.14 -19.12 7.99
CA LYS A 142 -3.12 -19.52 9.02
C LYS A 142 -2.67 -19.03 10.40
N CYS A 143 -3.63 -18.66 11.24
CA CYS A 143 -3.36 -18.36 12.64
C CYS A 143 -3.09 -19.64 13.42
N HIS A 144 -2.05 -19.64 14.26
CA HIS A 144 -1.74 -20.74 15.19
C HIS A 144 -1.77 -20.27 16.64
N CYS A 145 -2.76 -19.45 16.98
CA CYS A 145 -2.97 -19.00 18.36
C CYS A 145 -3.59 -20.11 19.23
N ARG A 146 -3.23 -20.10 20.51
CA ARG A 146 -3.80 -21.03 21.49
C ARG A 146 -5.32 -20.86 21.58
N ASN A 147 -6.03 -21.97 21.73
CA ASN A 147 -7.50 -22.03 21.82
C ASN A 147 -8.23 -21.51 20.55
N ASN A 148 -7.60 -21.56 19.38
CA ASN A 148 -8.17 -21.12 18.09
C ASN A 148 -8.66 -19.66 18.10
N ILE A 149 -8.01 -18.80 18.89
CA ILE A 149 -8.31 -17.37 18.88
C ILE A 149 -7.88 -16.79 17.52
N PRO A 150 -8.72 -15.97 16.85
CA PRO A 150 -8.30 -15.26 15.65
C PRO A 150 -7.10 -14.36 15.92
N CYS A 151 -6.10 -14.42 15.05
CA CYS A 151 -4.97 -13.50 15.09
C CYS A 151 -5.28 -12.21 14.34
N ASP A 152 -4.46 -11.19 14.57
CA ASP A 152 -4.47 -9.97 13.77
C ASP A 152 -4.25 -10.31 12.28
N PHE A 153 -5.17 -9.85 11.43
CA PHE A 153 -5.21 -10.22 10.01
C PHE A 153 -3.98 -9.74 9.24
N ALA A 154 -3.28 -8.71 9.71
CA ALA A 154 -2.11 -8.19 9.01
C ALA A 154 -0.82 -8.87 9.47
N THR A 155 -0.65 -9.03 10.77
CA THR A 155 0.61 -9.40 11.41
C THR A 155 0.68 -10.82 11.90
N GLY A 156 -0.47 -11.50 12.05
CA GLY A 156 -0.54 -12.83 12.64
C GLY A 156 -0.42 -12.83 14.17
N PHE A 157 -0.39 -11.66 14.81
CA PHE A 157 -0.22 -11.55 16.24
C PHE A 157 -1.44 -12.10 16.99
N CYS A 158 -1.19 -12.95 17.99
CA CYS A 158 -2.23 -13.47 18.87
C CYS A 158 -2.50 -12.48 20.00
N SER A 159 -3.76 -12.08 20.19
CA SER A 159 -4.14 -11.10 21.22
C SER A 159 -3.83 -11.54 22.66
N ASN A 160 -3.75 -12.85 22.90
CA ASN A 160 -3.34 -13.45 24.18
C ASN A 160 -1.82 -13.70 24.28
N ALA A 161 -1.05 -13.37 23.24
CA ALA A 161 0.38 -13.64 23.11
C ALA A 161 0.77 -15.12 23.33
N GLN A 162 -0.13 -16.06 23.03
CA GLN A 162 0.11 -17.50 23.23
C GLN A 162 -0.11 -18.28 21.94
N CYS A 163 0.89 -19.06 21.55
CA CYS A 163 0.82 -19.98 20.42
C CYS A 163 0.22 -21.34 20.81
N ALA A 164 -0.36 -22.01 19.82
CA ALA A 164 -0.73 -23.41 19.91
C ALA A 164 0.51 -24.29 20.10
N GLU A 165 0.31 -25.52 20.56
CA GLU A 165 1.40 -26.48 20.75
C GLU A 165 2.14 -26.75 19.43
N GLY A 166 3.48 -26.70 19.47
CA GLY A 166 4.34 -26.85 18.29
C GLY A 166 4.58 -25.57 17.49
N TRP A 167 4.02 -24.43 17.91
CA TRP A 167 4.21 -23.13 17.24
C TRP A 167 4.88 -22.13 18.16
N MET A 168 5.73 -21.28 17.61
CA MET A 168 6.47 -20.23 18.30
C MET A 168 6.69 -18.99 17.41
N GLY A 169 7.38 -17.99 17.96
CA GLY A 169 7.57 -16.69 17.31
C GLY A 169 6.46 -15.69 17.65
N VAL A 170 6.65 -14.43 17.28
CA VAL A 170 5.74 -13.32 17.64
C VAL A 170 4.35 -13.43 17.00
N ASN A 171 4.25 -14.16 15.88
CA ASN A 171 3.05 -14.40 15.10
C ASN A 171 2.67 -15.89 15.05
N CYS A 172 3.30 -16.72 15.89
CA CYS A 172 3.06 -18.15 15.95
C CYS A 172 3.21 -18.86 14.61
N PHE A 173 4.24 -18.52 13.83
CA PHE A 173 4.46 -19.05 12.48
C PHE A 173 5.75 -19.86 12.32
N GLU A 174 6.55 -19.97 13.38
CA GLU A 174 7.74 -20.81 13.43
C GLU A 174 7.39 -22.14 14.11
N GLY A 175 7.73 -23.28 13.50
CA GLY A 175 7.41 -24.61 14.01
C GLY A 175 8.26 -25.71 13.37
#